data_AF-A0AAV0WRA1-F1
#
_entry.id   AF-A0AAV0WRA1-F1
#
_cell.length_a   1.000
_cell.length_b   1.000
_cell.length_c   1.000
_cell.angle_alpha   90.00
_cell.angle_beta   90.00
_cell.angle_gamma   90.00
#
_symmetry.space_group_name_H-M   'P 1'
#
loop_
_entity.id
_entity.type
_entity.pdbx_description
1 polymer ?
#
loop_
_entity_poly.entity_id
_entity_poly.type
_entity_poly.pdbx_seq_one_letter_code
_entity_poly.pdbx_strand_id
1 'polypeptide(L)'
;MFKNYCFETAQMAISLYGWYNMSATVHKLLVHGADIIKSLPLPVGQLSEDVIESAHKEYKTLRQYHSRKTSRINTNTDIFNRMLISTDPVVTNTRKKTKTEPNKI
;
A
#
# COMPACT_ATOMS: atom_id res chain seq x y z
N MET A 1 21.59 -7.64 11.99
CA MET A 1 21.93 -7.24 10.62
C MET A 1 21.25 -5.94 10.22
N PHE A 2 19.91 -5.88 10.02
CA PHE A 2 19.21 -4.65 9.61
C PHE A 2 19.46 -3.43 10.51
N LYS A 3 19.32 -3.58 11.84
CA LYS A 3 19.55 -2.48 12.80
C LYS A 3 20.94 -1.85 12.68
N ASN A 4 21.98 -2.66 12.53
CA ASN A 4 23.37 -2.18 12.42
C ASN A 4 23.57 -1.42 11.11
N TYR A 5 23.05 -1.97 10.00
CA TYR A 5 23.12 -1.32 8.69
C TYR A 5 22.42 0.04 8.68
N CYS A 6 21.24 0.14 9.29
CA CYS A 6 20.53 1.41 9.44
C CYS A 6 21.31 2.43 10.28
N PHE A 7 21.96 1.98 11.35
CA PHE A 7 22.77 2.85 12.21
C PHE A 7 24.02 3.36 11.50
N GLU A 8 24.75 2.49 10.81
CA GLU A 8 25.90 2.86 9.97
C GLU A 8 25.49 3.87 8.88
N THR A 9 24.34 3.63 8.24
CA THR A 9 23.78 4.55 7.24
C THR A 9 23.43 5.92 7.85
N ALA A 10 22.88 5.96 9.07
CA ALA A 10 22.59 7.22 9.77
C ALA A 10 23.87 8.00 10.09
N GLN A 11 24.93 7.31 10.55
CA GLN A 11 26.23 7.93 10.79
C GLN A 11 26.82 8.51 9.49
N MET A 12 26.74 7.75 8.39
CA MET A 12 27.18 8.22 7.08
C MET A 12 26.40 9.47 6.64
N ALA A 13 25.07 9.47 6.78
CA ALA A 13 24.23 10.62 6.43
C ALA A 13 24.61 11.88 7.22
N ILE A 14 24.88 11.76 8.53
CA ILE A 14 25.33 12.88 9.36
C ILE A 14 26.72 13.36 8.94
N SER A 15 27.63 12.45 8.58
CA SER A 15 28.98 12.83 8.14
C SER A 15 28.99 13.62 6.82
N LEU A 16 28.14 13.26 5.87
CA LEU A 16 28.06 13.88 4.54
C LEU A 16 27.18 15.13 4.54
N TYR A 17 26.09 15.10 5.31
CA TYR A 17 25.02 16.10 5.26
C TYR A 17 24.60 16.59 6.64
N GLY A 18 25.53 16.68 7.59
CA GLY A 18 25.24 17.10 8.98
C GLY A 18 24.63 18.49 9.12
N TRP A 19 24.72 19.32 8.08
CA TRP A 19 24.02 20.61 7.99
C TRP A 19 22.52 20.49 7.73
N TYR A 20 22.04 19.34 7.24
CA TYR A 20 20.64 19.07 6.94
C TYR A 20 20.04 18.09 7.96
N ASN A 21 19.01 18.52 8.66
CA ASN A 21 18.30 17.66 9.60
C ASN A 21 17.57 16.54 8.85
N MET A 22 17.75 15.29 9.29
CA MET A 22 17.02 14.15 8.73
C MET A 22 15.51 14.38 8.82
N SER A 23 14.79 14.07 7.74
CA SER A 23 13.33 14.10 7.75
C SER A 23 12.77 13.07 8.75
N ALA A 24 11.55 13.32 9.24
CA ALA A 24 10.90 12.42 10.19
C ALA A 24 10.75 10.98 9.64
N THR A 25 10.57 10.82 8.33
CA THR A 25 10.46 9.51 7.68
C THR A 25 11.80 8.77 7.67
N VAL A 26 12.89 9.45 7.29
CA VAL A 26 14.23 8.87 7.28
C VAL A 26 14.70 8.54 8.70
N HIS A 27 14.46 9.45 9.66
CA HIS A 27 14.77 9.21 11.06
C HIS A 27 14.01 7.99 11.61
N LYS A 28 12.70 7.91 11.35
CA LYS A 28 11.88 6.76 11.76
C LYS A 28 12.38 5.46 11.13
N LEU A 29 12.84 5.47 9.88
CA LEU A 29 13.39 4.29 9.22
C LEU A 29 14.74 3.88 9.82
N LEU A 30 15.71 4.81 9.89
CA LEU A 30 17.09 4.48 10.27
C LEU A 30 17.25 4.24 11.78
N VAL A 31 16.52 4.98 12.61
CA VAL A 31 16.63 4.90 14.07
C VAL A 31 15.62 3.93 14.66
N HIS A 32 14.34 4.04 14.26
CA HIS A 32 13.24 3.25 14.84
C HIS A 32 12.82 2.05 14.00
N GLY A 33 13.26 1.92 12.74
CA GLY A 33 12.73 0.94 11.80
C GLY A 33 12.91 -0.50 12.26
N ALA A 34 14.04 -0.82 12.90
CA ALA A 34 14.28 -2.16 13.44
C ALA A 34 13.31 -2.53 14.57
N ASP A 35 12.97 -1.56 15.42
CA ASP A 35 12.06 -1.78 16.53
C ASP A 35 10.59 -1.84 16.03
N ILE A 36 10.25 -1.03 15.01
CA ILE A 36 8.97 -1.12 14.30
C ILE A 36 8.79 -2.50 13.68
N ILE A 37 9.76 -3.00 12.92
CA ILE A 37 9.69 -4.33 12.28
C ILE A 37 9.47 -5.44 13.32
N LYS A 38 10.13 -5.35 14.48
CA LYS A 38 9.95 -6.32 15.57
C LYS A 38 8.58 -6.26 16.24
N SER A 39 7.96 -5.08 16.27
CA SER A 39 6.66 -4.87 16.91
C SER A 39 5.46 -5.32 16.06
N LEU A 40 5.66 -5.43 14.73
CA LEU A 40 4.57 -5.72 13.81
C LEU A 40 4.28 -7.23 13.73
N PRO A 41 2.99 -7.64 13.70
CA PRO A 41 2.60 -9.05 13.59
C PRO A 41 2.80 -9.61 12.17
N LEU A 42 2.91 -8.74 11.17
CA LEU A 42 3.07 -9.09 9.76
C LEU A 42 4.23 -8.29 9.14
N PRO A 43 4.85 -8.81 8.06
CA PRO A 43 5.82 -8.06 7.27
C PRO A 43 5.29 -6.68 6.87
N VAL A 44 6.13 -5.65 6.99
CA VAL A 44 5.78 -4.24 6.72
C VAL A 44 5.12 -4.08 5.34
N GLY A 45 5.60 -4.80 4.31
CA GLY A 45 5.04 -4.71 2.96
C GLY A 45 3.59 -5.20 2.85
N GLN A 46 3.15 -6.15 3.69
CA GLN A 46 1.76 -6.60 3.72
C GLN A 46 0.83 -5.60 4.41
N LEU A 47 1.40 -4.69 5.20
CA LEU A 47 0.70 -3.60 5.87
C LEU A 47 0.79 -2.28 5.09
N SER A 48 1.24 -2.33 3.83
CA SER A 48 1.40 -1.14 2.98
C SER A 48 0.06 -0.51 2.62
N GLU A 49 0.02 0.83 2.61
CA GLU A 49 -1.13 1.61 2.15
C GLU A 49 -1.32 1.53 0.62
N ASP A 50 -0.28 1.16 -0.14
CA ASP A 50 -0.29 1.13 -1.62
C ASP A 50 -1.43 0.27 -2.19
N VAL A 51 -1.83 -0.77 -1.45
CA VAL A 51 -2.94 -1.67 -1.83
C VAL A 51 -4.28 -0.90 -1.78
N ILE A 52 -4.48 -0.07 -0.76
CA ILE A 52 -5.68 0.76 -0.59
C ILE A 52 -5.67 1.90 -1.62
N GLU A 53 -4.52 2.53 -1.85
CA GLU A 53 -4.41 3.58 -2.87
C GLU A 53 -4.72 3.04 -4.28
N SER A 54 -4.28 1.83 -4.58
CA SER A 54 -4.65 1.13 -5.82
C SER A 54 -6.16 0.93 -5.95
N ALA A 55 -6.86 0.65 -4.85
CA ALA A 55 -8.31 0.53 -4.83
C ALA A 55 -9.04 1.86 -5.12
N HIS A 56 -8.42 3.03 -4.84
CA HIS A 56 -9.00 4.33 -5.23
C HIS A 56 -9.07 4.50 -6.75
N LYS A 57 -8.16 3.89 -7.50
CA LYS A 57 -8.25 3.86 -8.97
C LYS A 57 -9.48 3.09 -9.42
N GLU A 58 -9.71 1.92 -8.82
CA GLU A 58 -10.90 1.10 -9.09
C GLU A 58 -12.19 1.86 -8.73
N TYR A 59 -12.23 2.54 -7.57
CA TYR A 59 -13.36 3.38 -7.17
C TYR A 59 -13.78 4.38 -8.26
N LYS A 60 -12.82 5.11 -8.83
CA LYS A 60 -13.09 6.10 -9.90
C LYS A 60 -13.69 5.42 -11.13
N THR A 61 -13.16 4.26 -11.53
CA THR A 61 -13.68 3.47 -12.65
C THR A 61 -15.08 2.92 -12.37
N LEU A 62 -15.35 2.43 -11.17
CA LEU A 62 -16.67 1.92 -10.77
C LEU A 62 -17.72 3.02 -10.79
N ARG A 63 -17.39 4.21 -10.27
CA ARG A 63 -18.27 5.38 -10.30
C ARG A 63 -18.57 5.85 -11.73
N GLN A 64 -17.60 5.77 -12.63
CA GLN A 64 -17.77 6.28 -13.99
C GLN A 64 -18.65 5.35 -14.85
N TYR A 65 -18.40 4.04 -14.76
CA TYR A 65 -18.92 3.05 -15.72
C TYR A 65 -19.89 2.02 -15.13
N HIS A 66 -19.92 1.82 -13.81
CA HIS A 66 -20.64 0.70 -13.19
C HIS A 66 -21.73 1.11 -12.19
N SER A 67 -21.86 2.39 -11.85
CA SER A 67 -22.89 2.90 -10.93
C SER A 67 -24.02 3.63 -11.65
N ARG A 68 -25.25 3.48 -11.14
CA ARG A 68 -26.40 4.29 -11.58
C ARG A 68 -26.18 5.76 -11.21
N LYS A 69 -26.52 6.66 -12.14
CA LYS A 69 -26.38 8.12 -11.98
C LYS A 69 -27.73 8.82 -11.72
N THR A 70 -28.69 8.09 -11.17
CA THR A 70 -30.05 8.60 -10.88
C THR A 70 -30.12 9.40 -9.58
N SER A 71 -29.32 9.03 -8.57
CA SER A 71 -29.17 9.78 -7.32
C SER A 71 -27.82 9.46 -6.69
N ARG A 72 -27.33 10.35 -5.82
CA ARG A 72 -26.08 10.12 -5.08
C ARG A 72 -26.15 8.88 -4.19
N ILE A 73 -27.32 8.62 -3.60
CA ILE A 73 -27.57 7.44 -2.76
C ILE A 73 -27.42 6.18 -3.61
N ASN A 74 -28.07 6.13 -4.77
CA ASN A 74 -27.99 4.98 -5.68
C ASN A 74 -26.57 4.77 -6.20
N THR A 75 -25.86 5.85 -6.54
CA THR A 75 -24.45 5.78 -6.95
C THR A 75 -23.59 5.15 -5.85
N ASN A 76 -23.74 5.62 -4.61
CA ASN A 76 -22.95 5.10 -3.48
C ASN A 76 -23.27 3.64 -3.17
N THR A 77 -24.56 3.26 -3.21
CA THR A 77 -24.99 1.87 -3.02
C THR A 77 -24.38 0.94 -4.06
N ASP A 78 -24.37 1.34 -5.34
CA ASP A 78 -23.83 0.50 -6.41
C ASP A 78 -22.32 0.33 -6.31
N ILE A 79 -21.59 1.42 -5.99
CA ILE A 79 -20.14 1.37 -5.82
C ILE A 79 -19.79 0.46 -4.63
N PHE A 80 -20.47 0.62 -3.50
CA PHE A 80 -20.25 -0.18 -2.31
C PHE A 80 -20.48 -1.66 -2.58
N ASN A 81 -21.62 -2.02 -3.16
CA ASN A 81 -21.94 -3.39 -3.51
C ASN A 81 -20.92 -3.99 -4.48
N ARG A 82 -20.45 -3.22 -5.47
CA ARG A 82 -19.46 -3.69 -6.43
C ARG A 82 -18.09 -3.92 -5.79
N MET A 83 -17.66 -3.05 -4.87
CA MET A 83 -16.42 -3.21 -4.10
C MET A 83 -16.48 -4.42 -3.16
N LEU A 84 -17.65 -4.70 -2.56
CA LEU A 84 -17.83 -5.91 -1.76
C LEU A 84 -17.68 -7.17 -2.63
N ILE A 85 -18.27 -7.19 -3.82
CA ILE A 85 -18.16 -8.35 -4.73
C ILE A 85 -16.71 -8.53 -5.21
N SER A 86 -15.96 -7.45 -5.44
CA SER A 86 -14.57 -7.58 -5.91
C SER A 86 -13.62 -8.07 -4.81
N THR A 87 -13.94 -7.81 -3.54
CA THR A 87 -13.16 -8.22 -2.37
C THR A 87 -13.63 -9.53 -1.73
N ASP A 88 -14.75 -10.11 -2.18
CA ASP A 88 -15.26 -11.39 -1.70
C ASP A 88 -14.25 -12.53 -1.98
N PRO A 89 -13.68 -13.19 -0.95
CA PRO A 89 -12.66 -14.22 -1.12
C PRO A 89 -13.11 -15.41 -1.98
N VAL A 90 -14.39 -15.79 -1.92
CA VAL A 90 -14.94 -16.89 -2.70
C VAL A 90 -15.00 -16.49 -4.17
N VAL A 91 -15.48 -15.28 -4.46
CA VAL A 91 -15.53 -14.74 -5.83
C VAL A 91 -14.12 -14.55 -6.38
N THR A 92 -13.20 -13.96 -5.62
CA THR A 92 -11.82 -13.72 -6.05
C THR A 92 -11.08 -15.02 -6.35
N ASN A 93 -11.26 -16.05 -5.52
CA ASN A 93 -10.59 -17.35 -5.72
C ASN A 93 -11.16 -18.16 -6.89
N THR A 94 -12.45 -17.98 -7.20
CA THR A 94 -13.12 -18.69 -8.31
C THR A 94 -13.02 -17.95 -9.64
N ARG A 95 -12.71 -16.65 -9.63
CA ARG A 95 -12.57 -15.82 -10.83
C ARG A 95 -11.43 -16.33 -11.70
N LYS A 96 -11.67 -16.37 -13.02
CA LYS A 96 -10.63 -16.69 -14.02
C LYS A 96 -9.48 -15.70 -13.89
N LYS A 97 -8.30 -16.20 -13.56
CA LYS A 97 -7.07 -15.40 -13.55
C LYS A 97 -6.70 -15.07 -14.99
N THR A 98 -6.39 -13.80 -15.25
CA THR A 98 -5.78 -13.41 -16.52
C THR A 98 -4.41 -14.06 -16.64
N LYS A 99 -4.06 -14.57 -17.83
CA LYS A 99 -2.70 -15.07 -18.08
C LYS A 99 -1.73 -13.89 -17.91
N THR A 100 -0.90 -13.93 -16.88
CA THR A 100 0.28 -13.07 -16.82
C THR A 100 1.23 -13.54 -17.91
N GLU A 101 1.56 -12.68 -18.87
CA GLU A 101 2.75 -12.94 -19.68
C GLU A 101 3.94 -13.05 -18.72
N PRO A 102 4.80 -14.07 -18.84
CA PRO A 102 5.98 -14.16 -18.00
C PRO A 102 6.81 -12.90 -18.24
N ASN A 103 7.01 -12.12 -17.18
CA ASN A 103 7.82 -10.91 -17.20
C ASN A 103 9.16 -11.20 -17.89
N LYS A 104 9.43 -10.52 -19.00
CA LYS A 104 10.77 -10.43 -19.58
C LYS A 104 11.65 -9.76 -18.53
N ILE A 105 12.56 -10.53 -17.95
CA ILE A 105 13.70 -10.05 -17.15
C ILE A 105 14.63 -9.28 -18.07
#